data_AF-A0A9P0PY58-F1
#
_entry.id   AF-A0A9P0PY58-F1
#
_cell.length_a   1.000
_cell.length_b   1.000
_cell.length_c   1.000
_cell.angle_alpha   90.00
_cell.angle_beta   90.00
_cell.angle_gamma   90.00
#
_symmetry.space_group_name_H-M   'P 1'
#
loop_
_entity.id
_entity.type
_entity.pdbx_description
1 polymer ?
#
loop_
_entity_poly.entity_id
_entity_poly.type
_entity_poly.pdbx_seq_one_letter_code
_entity_poly.pdbx_strand_id
1 'polypeptide(L)'
;MSDIKALFPLDSNPFYAGYGNRINDVWAYRAVGIPIVRIFTINPKGELKHELTQTFQSSYSYMSVIVDQLFPSRLEPANDFSQNVYWRDPIPTIEESPEV
;
A
#
# COMPACT_ATOMS: atom_id res chain seq x y z
N MET A 1 -4.08 3.87 15.43
CA MET A 1 -3.29 4.06 14.18
C MET A 1 -2.00 4.82 14.45
N SER A 2 -2.02 5.82 15.33
CA SER A 2 -0.81 6.52 15.78
C SER A 2 0.24 5.59 16.39
N ASP A 3 -0.16 4.54 17.12
CA ASP A 3 0.78 3.57 17.71
C ASP A 3 1.55 2.80 16.64
N ILE A 4 0.89 2.41 15.55
CA ILE A 4 1.53 1.77 14.40
C ILE A 4 2.46 2.77 13.70
N LYS A 5 2.06 4.04 13.57
CA LYS A 5 2.93 5.10 13.02
C LYS A 5 4.23 5.24 13.82
N ALA A 6 4.14 5.15 15.15
CA ALA A 6 5.27 5.29 16.07
C ALA A 6 6.31 4.15 15.95
N LEU A 7 5.97 3.03 15.31
CA LEU A 7 6.92 1.95 15.02
C LEU A 7 7.85 2.27 13.85
N PHE A 8 7.55 3.30 13.06
CA PHE A 8 8.34 3.68 11.89
C PHE A 8 9.19 4.93 12.18
N PRO A 9 10.32 5.11 11.47
CA PRO A 9 11.13 6.32 11.56
C PRO A 9 10.29 7.59 11.28
N LEU A 10 10.63 8.70 11.93
CA LEU A 10 9.89 9.97 11.79
C LEU A 10 9.82 10.46 10.33
N ASP A 11 10.85 10.16 9.54
CA ASP A 11 10.96 10.57 8.13
C ASP A 11 10.22 9.63 7.17
N SER A 12 9.61 8.55 7.68
CA SER A 12 8.89 7.57 6.88
C SER A 12 7.38 7.70 7.04
N ASN A 13 6.66 7.67 5.92
CA ASN A 13 5.21 7.60 5.89
C ASN A 13 4.78 6.19 5.47
N PRO A 14 4.52 5.28 6.43
CA PRO A 14 4.17 3.89 6.12
C PRO A 14 2.74 3.73 5.57
N PHE A 15 1.88 4.73 5.79
CA PHE A 15 0.48 4.69 5.37
C PHE A 15 0.28 5.39 4.03
N TYR A 16 -0.11 4.63 3.02
CA TYR A 16 -0.31 5.15 1.67
C TYR A 16 -1.78 5.47 1.35
N ALA A 17 -2.70 4.59 1.73
CA ALA A 17 -4.14 4.71 1.48
C ALA A 17 -4.94 4.03 2.63
N GLY A 18 -6.22 4.39 2.78
CA GLY A 18 -7.10 3.87 3.81
C GLY A 18 -8.45 3.41 3.24
N TYR A 19 -8.91 2.25 3.66
CA TYR A 19 -10.18 1.65 3.26
C TYR A 19 -11.00 1.35 4.51
N GLY A 20 -12.02 2.16 4.77
CA GLY A 20 -12.87 2.05 5.94
C GLY A 20 -14.32 1.78 5.58
N ASN A 21 -15.14 1.46 6.57
CA ASN A 21 -16.59 1.34 6.43
C ASN A 21 -17.35 2.32 7.34
N ARG A 22 -16.64 3.01 8.23
CA ARG A 22 -17.18 4.00 9.16
C ARG A 22 -16.47 5.35 9.00
N ILE A 23 -17.17 6.41 9.37
CA ILE A 23 -16.59 7.76 9.40
C ILE A 23 -15.43 7.89 10.41
N ASN A 24 -15.41 7.06 11.45
CA ASN A 24 -14.31 7.03 12.40
C ASN A 24 -13.00 6.55 11.74
N ASP A 25 -13.09 5.65 10.76
CA ASP A 25 -11.91 5.16 10.03
C ASP A 25 -11.28 6.31 9.25
N VAL A 26 -12.12 7.12 8.62
CA VAL A 26 -11.72 8.32 7.88
C VAL A 26 -10.94 9.29 8.77
N TRP A 27 -11.45 9.59 9.97
CA TRP A 27 -10.73 10.44 10.92
C TRP A 27 -9.40 9.83 11.38
N ALA A 28 -9.36 8.52 11.61
CA ALA A 28 -8.14 7.82 11.98
C ALA A 28 -7.08 7.89 10.87
N TYR A 29 -7.47 7.75 9.61
CA TYR A 29 -6.60 7.86 8.45
C TYR A 29 -6.06 9.28 8.25
N ARG A 30 -6.92 10.30 8.41
CA ARG A 30 -6.50 11.71 8.34
C ARG A 30 -5.52 12.06 9.45
N ALA A 31 -5.73 11.54 10.66
CA ALA A 31 -4.85 11.77 11.81
C ALA A 31 -3.42 11.24 11.60
N VAL A 32 -3.24 10.13 10.87
CA VAL A 32 -1.91 9.60 10.55
C VAL A 32 -1.27 10.23 9.30
N GLY A 33 -2.00 11.09 8.59
CA GLY A 33 -1.49 11.87 7.46
C GLY A 33 -1.81 11.27 6.08
N ILE A 34 -2.75 10.33 5.97
CA ILE A 34 -3.18 9.85 4.65
C ILE A 34 -3.97 10.97 3.95
N PRO A 35 -3.62 11.35 2.71
CA PRO A 35 -4.39 12.32 1.95
C PRO A 35 -5.83 11.86 1.74
N ILE A 36 -6.78 12.79 1.84
CA ILE A 36 -8.21 12.51 1.63
C ILE A 36 -8.52 11.87 0.27
N VAL A 37 -7.69 12.16 -0.74
CA VAL A 37 -7.74 11.56 -2.08
C VAL A 37 -7.38 10.07 -2.13
N ARG A 38 -7.01 9.48 -1.00
CA ARG A 38 -6.62 8.07 -0.85
C ARG A 38 -7.36 7.40 0.30
N ILE A 39 -8.44 8.03 0.77
CA ILE A 39 -9.32 7.48 1.79
C ILE A 39 -10.65 7.12 1.13
N PHE A 40 -10.99 5.84 1.22
CA PHE A 40 -12.18 5.28 0.61
C PHE A 40 -13.10 4.73 1.70
N THR A 41 -14.39 5.05 1.60
CA THR A 41 -15.44 4.46 2.43
C THR A 41 -16.20 3.44 1.62
N ILE A 42 -16.31 2.21 2.13
CA ILE A 42 -16.96 1.08 1.47
C ILE A 42 -18.31 0.87 2.12
N ASN A 43 -19.36 0.76 1.30
CA ASN A 43 -20.66 0.33 1.79
C ASN A 43 -20.81 -1.21 1.73
N PRO A 44 -21.79 -1.79 2.44
CA PRO A 44 -22.04 -3.24 2.40
C PRO A 44 -22.39 -3.80 1.01
N LYS A 45 -22.73 -2.94 0.04
CA LYS A 45 -22.99 -3.32 -1.35
C LYS A 45 -21.71 -3.40 -2.19
N GLY A 46 -20.54 -3.05 -1.63
CA GLY A 46 -19.25 -3.07 -2.32
C GLY A 46 -18.96 -1.80 -3.14
N GLU A 47 -19.75 -0.75 -2.96
CA GLU A 47 -19.52 0.55 -3.59
C GLU A 47 -18.55 1.37 -2.74
N LEU A 48 -17.53 1.92 -3.40
CA LEU A 48 -16.54 2.82 -2.82
C LEU A 48 -16.98 4.26 -3.06
N LYS A 49 -16.97 5.04 -1.98
CA LYS A 49 -17.15 6.48 -2.01
C LYS A 49 -15.85 7.16 -1.61
N HIS A 50 -15.49 8.17 -2.39
CA HIS A 50 -14.36 9.03 -2.10
C HIS A 50 -14.79 10.11 -1.10
N GLU A 51 -14.05 10.32 -0.01
CA GLU A 51 -14.43 11.34 0.99
C GLU A 51 -14.38 12.76 0.40
N LEU A 52 -13.40 13.04 -0.48
CA LEU A 52 -13.25 14.35 -1.13
C LEU A 52 -14.30 14.62 -2.21
N THR A 53 -14.73 13.56 -2.90
CA THR A 53 -15.64 13.64 -4.05
C THR A 53 -16.82 12.72 -3.76
N GLN A 54 -17.71 13.15 -2.85
CA GLN A 54 -18.90 12.38 -2.43
C GLN A 54 -19.80 11.93 -3.60
N THR A 55 -19.64 12.52 -4.79
CA THR A 55 -20.33 12.19 -6.04
C THR A 55 -19.63 11.14 -6.89
N PHE A 56 -18.36 10.81 -6.64
CA PHE A 56 -17.65 9.78 -7.40
C PHE A 56 -17.84 8.43 -6.69
N GLN A 57 -18.78 7.64 -7.22
CA GLN A 57 -19.06 6.28 -6.79
C GLN A 57 -18.29 5.34 -7.72
N SER A 58 -17.33 4.60 -7.17
CA SER A 58 -16.54 3.59 -7.90
C SER A 58 -16.75 2.22 -7.26
N SER A 59 -16.40 1.15 -7.97
CA SER A 59 -16.41 -0.21 -7.44
C SER A 59 -14.99 -0.75 -7.31
N TYR A 60 -14.80 -1.78 -6.50
CA TYR A 60 -13.50 -2.48 -6.41
C TYR A 60 -13.04 -2.99 -7.78
N SER A 61 -13.97 -3.41 -8.64
CA SER A 61 -13.68 -3.82 -10.01
C SER A 61 -13.06 -2.70 -10.83
N TYR A 62 -13.60 -1.47 -10.73
CA TYR A 62 -13.03 -0.32 -11.42
C TYR A 62 -11.67 0.06 -10.82
N MET A 63 -11.53 0.03 -9.49
CA MET A 63 -10.26 0.26 -8.82
C MET A 63 -9.16 -0.71 -9.26
N SER A 64 -9.49 -1.97 -9.52
CA SER A 64 -8.54 -2.95 -10.05
C SER A 64 -8.00 -2.57 -11.42
N VAL A 65 -8.78 -1.87 -12.25
CA VAL A 65 -8.34 -1.44 -13.58
C VAL A 65 -7.36 -0.27 -13.50
N ILE A 66 -7.54 0.61 -12.51
CA ILE A 66 -6.70 1.81 -12.31
C ILE A 66 -5.65 1.63 -11.20
N VAL A 67 -5.42 0.39 -10.75
CA VAL A 67 -4.55 0.10 -9.61
C VAL A 67 -3.12 0.59 -9.85
N ASP A 68 -2.62 0.45 -11.08
CA ASP A 68 -1.27 0.87 -11.45
C ASP A 68 -1.10 2.39 -11.39
N GLN A 69 -2.17 3.15 -11.64
CA GLN A 69 -2.17 4.60 -11.55
C GLN A 69 -2.29 5.07 -10.09
N LEU A 70 -3.08 4.37 -9.28
CA LEU A 70 -3.32 4.74 -7.89
C LEU A 70 -2.19 4.29 -6.95
N PHE A 71 -1.58 3.14 -7.25
CA PHE A 71 -0.49 2.50 -6.52
C PHE A 71 0.69 2.23 -7.47
N PRO A 72 1.40 3.29 -7.89
CA PRO A 72 2.57 3.12 -8.73
C PRO A 72 3.63 2.28 -8.02
N SER A 73 4.33 1.44 -8.79
CA SER A 73 5.42 0.63 -8.26
C SER A 73 6.50 1.53 -7.65
N ARG A 74 6.94 1.23 -6.42
CA ARG A 74 8.14 1.86 -5.85
C ARG A 74 9.34 1.32 -6.63
N LEU A 75 10.03 2.21 -7.33
CA LEU A 75 11.30 1.92 -8.03
C LEU A 75 12.48 1.71 -7.07
N GLU A 76 12.22 1.46 -5.78
CA GLU A 76 13.30 1.22 -4.84
C GLU A 76 13.93 -0.14 -5.15
N PRO A 77 15.27 -0.23 -5.16
CA PRO A 77 15.92 -1.53 -5.24
C PRO A 77 15.36 -2.41 -4.14
N ALA A 78 15.09 -3.68 -4.46
CA ALA A 78 14.57 -4.63 -3.49
C ALA A 78 15.49 -4.61 -2.26
N ASN A 79 15.00 -3.99 -1.17
CA ASN A 79 15.72 -3.99 0.10
C ASN A 79 15.98 -5.46 0.49
N ASP A 80 17.05 -5.71 1.24
CA ASP A 80 17.44 -7.07 1.69
C ASP A 80 16.30 -7.82 2.42
N PHE A 81 15.28 -7.09 2.88
CA PHE A 81 14.09 -7.59 3.57
C PHE A 81 12.82 -7.73 2.70
N SER A 82 12.93 -7.64 1.38
CA SER A 82 11.76 -7.87 0.51
C SER A 82 11.33 -9.34 0.55
N GLN A 83 10.02 -9.62 0.43
CA GLN A 83 9.50 -11.01 0.42
C GLN A 83 10.18 -11.91 -0.62
N ASN A 84 10.68 -11.31 -1.71
CA ASN A 84 11.30 -11.98 -2.83
C ASN A 84 12.77 -12.35 -2.58
N VAL A 85 13.40 -11.73 -1.57
CA VAL A 85 14.82 -11.85 -1.25
C VAL A 85 15.02 -12.50 0.12
N TYR A 86 14.29 -12.07 1.16
CA TYR A 86 14.53 -12.48 2.54
C TYR A 86 14.24 -13.96 2.83
N TRP A 87 13.21 -14.52 2.19
CA TRP A 87 12.78 -15.92 2.44
C TRP A 87 13.32 -16.91 1.41
N ARG A 88 14.05 -16.44 0.39
CA ARG A 88 14.65 -17.32 -0.62
C ARG A 88 16.06 -17.64 -0.21
N ASP A 89 16.45 -18.90 -0.36
CA ASP A 89 17.85 -19.27 -0.26
C ASP A 89 18.68 -18.51 -1.31
N PRO A 90 19.87 -18.00 -0.94
CA PRO A 90 20.74 -17.32 -1.89
C PRO A 90 21.09 -18.27 -3.04
N ILE A 91 21.19 -17.72 -4.26
CA ILE A 91 21.56 -18.51 -5.43
C ILE A 91 22.94 -19.11 -5.16
N PRO A 92 23.11 -20.45 -5.21
CA PRO A 92 24.40 -21.06 -5.00
C PRO A 92 25.39 -20.58 -6.06
N THR A 93 26.56 -20.13 -5.62
CA THR A 93 27.65 -19.77 -6.52
C THR A 93 28.07 -21.01 -7.28
N ILE A 94 27.86 -21.01 -8.59
CA ILE A 94 28.37 -22.08 -9.45
C ILE A 94 29.89 -21.86 -9.53
N GLU A 95 30.66 -22.75 -8.92
CA GLU A 95 32.10 -22.82 -9.20
C GLU A 95 32.24 -23.24 -10.67
N GLU A 96 32.72 -22.33 -11.53
CA GLU A 96 33.14 -22.71 -12.87
C GLU A 96 34.21 -23.79 -12.75
N SER A 97 33.89 -25.00 -13.21
CA SER A 97 34.87 -26.07 -13.36
C SER A 97 36.01 -25.56 -14.22
N PRO A 98 37.28 -25.81 -13.87
CA PRO A 98 38.39 -25.40 -14.72
C PRO A 98 38.21 -26.00 -16.11
N GLU A 99 38.37 -25.16 -17.14
CA GLU A 99 38.44 -25.58 -18.53
C GLU A 99 39.52 -26.67 -18.67
N VAL A 100 39.11 -27.84 -19.15
CA VAL A 100 39.99 -28.96 -19.52
C VAL A 100 40.52 -28.82 -20.93
#